data_AF-A0A3M2XS84-F1
#
_entry.id   AF-A0A3M2XS84-F1
#
_cell.length_a   1.000
_cell.length_b   1.000
_cell.length_c   1.000
_cell.angle_alpha   90.00
_cell.angle_beta   90.00
_cell.angle_gamma   90.00
#
_symmetry.space_group_name_H-M   'P 1'
#
loop_
_entity.id
_entity.type
_entity.pdbx_description
1 polymer ?
#
loop_
_entity_poly.entity_id
_entity_poly.type
_entity_poly.pdbx_seq_one_letter_code
_entity_poly.pdbx_strand_id
1 'polypeptide(L)'
;QALRPIFSEYGLIRFRVMVEVRWLQRLAAHPQITEVPAFSAQANAILNTLAEDFSVEHAERVKEIERTTNHDVKAVEYLLKEQAAKLPELENVSEFIHFACT
;
A
#
# COMPACT_ATOMS: atom_id res chain seq x y z
N GLN A 1 14.72 21.68 -5.54
CA GLN A 1 14.00 20.94 -6.61
C GLN A 1 12.61 20.57 -6.10
N ALA A 2 11.59 21.41 -6.34
CA ALA A 2 10.25 21.23 -5.77
C ALA A 2 9.41 20.13 -6.46
N LEU A 3 9.70 19.82 -7.73
CA LEU A 3 8.88 18.92 -8.56
C LEU A 3 9.25 17.43 -8.44
N ARG A 4 10.47 17.10 -7.99
CA ARG A 4 10.94 15.71 -7.93
C ARG A 4 10.09 14.81 -7.05
N PRO A 5 9.65 15.21 -5.85
CA PRO A 5 8.79 14.35 -5.02
C PRO A 5 7.39 14.09 -5.62
N ILE A 6 7.03 14.77 -6.71
CA ILE A 6 5.68 14.73 -7.29
C ILE A 6 5.71 14.03 -8.66
N PHE A 7 6.58 14.49 -9.57
CA PHE A 7 6.58 14.09 -10.98
C PHE A 7 7.74 13.16 -11.36
N SER A 8 8.46 12.60 -10.38
CA SER A 8 9.42 11.53 -10.64
C SER A 8 8.76 10.15 -10.50
N GLU A 9 9.49 9.11 -10.89
CA GLU A 9 9.11 7.72 -10.61
C GLU A 9 8.90 7.47 -9.11
N TYR A 10 9.76 8.02 -8.24
CA TYR A 10 9.55 8.00 -6.79
C TYR A 10 8.20 8.62 -6.41
N GLY A 11 7.87 9.78 -6.99
CA GLY A 11 6.58 10.45 -6.76
C GLY A 11 5.40 9.59 -7.19
N LEU A 12 5.49 8.97 -8.37
CA LEU A 12 4.47 8.04 -8.88
C LEU A 12 4.28 6.83 -7.94
N ILE A 13 5.36 6.17 -7.53
CA ILE A 13 5.30 5.02 -6.61
C ILE A 13 4.71 5.44 -5.26
N ARG A 14 5.16 6.56 -4.70
CA ARG A 14 4.64 7.13 -3.44
C ARG A 14 3.14 7.32 -3.50
N PHE A 15 2.63 7.94 -4.56
CA PHE A 15 1.20 8.19 -4.68
C PHE A 15 0.39 6.92 -4.97
N ARG A 16 0.93 5.93 -5.68
CA ARG A 16 0.29 4.62 -5.83
C ARG A 16 0.15 3.90 -4.49
N VAL A 17 1.20 3.85 -3.70
CA VAL A 17 1.18 3.26 -2.35
C VAL A 17 0.14 3.97 -1.47
N MET A 18 0.10 5.31 -1.51
CA MET A 18 -0.91 6.08 -0.80
C MET A 18 -2.34 5.68 -1.25
N VAL A 19 -2.62 5.60 -2.55
CA VAL A 19 -3.94 5.23 -3.07
C VAL A 19 -4.34 3.83 -2.63
N GLU A 20 -3.46 2.84 -2.76
CA GLU A 20 -3.74 1.46 -2.35
C GLU A 20 -4.01 1.32 -0.85
N VAL A 21 -3.23 2.04 -0.01
CA VAL A 21 -3.47 2.09 1.43
C VAL A 21 -4.86 2.68 1.73
N ARG A 22 -5.20 3.82 1.11
CA ARG A 22 -6.50 4.47 1.33
C ARG A 22 -7.64 3.61 0.79
N TRP A 23 -7.41 2.84 -0.28
CA TRP A 23 -8.39 1.90 -0.81
C TRP A 23 -8.68 0.78 0.18
N LEU A 24 -7.66 0.12 0.71
CA LEU A 24 -7.84 -0.93 1.72
C LEU A 24 -8.55 -0.40 2.98
N GLN A 25 -8.17 0.79 3.47
CA GLN A 25 -8.87 1.45 4.58
C GLN A 25 -10.34 1.74 4.25
N ARG A 26 -10.64 2.11 3.00
CA ARG A 26 -12.02 2.37 2.57
C ARG A 26 -12.86 1.10 2.55
N LEU A 27 -12.29 -0.02 2.12
CA LEU A 27 -12.93 -1.34 2.17
C LEU A 27 -13.23 -1.73 3.62
N ALA A 28 -12.24 -1.63 4.51
CA ALA A 28 -12.39 -1.90 5.94
C ALA A 28 -13.46 -1.05 6.64
N ALA A 29 -13.59 0.21 6.22
CA ALA A 29 -14.59 1.14 6.75
C ALA A 29 -16.00 0.92 6.16
N HIS A 30 -16.17 0.03 5.19
CA HIS A 30 -17.46 -0.20 4.55
C HIS A 30 -18.23 -1.33 5.27
N PRO A 31 -19.36 -1.05 5.94
CA PRO A 31 -20.05 -2.05 6.78
C PRO A 31 -20.66 -3.24 6.03
N GLN A 32 -20.67 -3.21 4.69
CA GLN A 32 -21.20 -4.29 3.84
C GLN A 32 -20.11 -5.25 3.36
N ILE A 33 -18.83 -4.90 3.54
CA ILE A 33 -17.68 -5.74 3.16
C ILE A 33 -17.21 -6.43 4.43
N THR A 34 -17.86 -7.53 4.81
CA THR A 34 -17.60 -8.22 6.08
C THR A 34 -16.27 -8.97 6.10
N GLU A 35 -15.73 -9.28 4.93
CA GLU A 35 -14.45 -9.95 4.70
C GLU A 35 -13.26 -9.06 5.06
N VAL A 36 -13.45 -7.74 5.12
CA VAL A 36 -12.46 -6.77 5.57
C VAL A 36 -13.06 -6.00 6.76
N PRO A 37 -12.88 -6.49 8.00
CA PRO A 37 -13.44 -5.81 9.17
C PRO A 37 -12.79 -4.44 9.40
N ALA A 38 -13.48 -3.59 10.16
CA ALA A 38 -12.96 -2.28 10.53
C ALA A 38 -11.63 -2.40 11.28
N PHE A 39 -10.62 -1.66 10.79
CA PHE A 39 -9.28 -1.73 11.35
C PHE A 39 -9.16 -1.10 12.74
N SER A 40 -8.31 -1.72 13.56
CA SER A 40 -7.85 -1.19 14.84
C SER A 40 -7.09 0.13 14.66
N ALA A 41 -6.91 0.85 15.77
CA ALA A 41 -6.08 2.06 15.78
C ALA A 41 -4.62 1.75 15.40
N GLN A 42 -4.09 0.58 15.77
CA GLN A 42 -2.74 0.15 15.45
C GLN A 42 -2.58 -0.12 13.95
N ALA A 43 -3.50 -0.87 13.35
CA ALA A 43 -3.50 -1.14 11.92
C ALA A 43 -3.60 0.17 11.12
N ASN A 44 -4.50 1.08 11.51
CA ASN A 44 -4.59 2.39 10.88
C ASN A 44 -3.33 3.23 11.03
N ALA A 45 -2.67 3.20 12.18
CA ALA A 45 -1.42 3.93 12.39
C ALA A 45 -0.31 3.44 11.44
N ILE A 46 -0.13 2.12 11.31
CA ILE A 46 0.87 1.52 10.39
C ILE A 46 0.58 1.92 8.95
N LEU A 47 -0.67 1.80 8.51
CA LEU A 47 -1.11 2.17 7.17
C LEU A 47 -0.89 3.68 6.91
N ASN A 48 -1.24 4.53 7.87
CA ASN A 48 -1.05 5.97 7.76
C ASN A 48 0.44 6.34 7.64
N THR A 49 1.32 5.75 8.46
CA THR A 49 2.77 5.96 8.34
C THR A 49 3.26 5.59 6.95
N LEU A 50 2.82 4.47 6.39
CA LEU A 50 3.23 4.07 5.04
C LEU A 50 2.74 5.03 3.95
N ALA A 51 1.54 5.59 4.08
CA ALA A 51 0.96 6.54 3.13
C ALA A 51 1.55 7.96 3.25
N GLU A 52 1.91 8.39 4.46
CA GLU A 52 2.33 9.77 4.76
C GLU A 52 3.85 9.92 4.74
N ASP A 53 4.57 8.95 5.32
CA ASP A 53 6.02 8.94 5.50
C ASP A 53 6.73 7.96 4.55
N PHE A 54 6.20 7.82 3.33
CA PHE A 54 6.78 6.95 2.30
C PHE A 54 8.23 7.36 1.97
N SER A 55 9.18 6.51 2.33
CA SER A 55 10.62 6.79 2.18
C SER A 55 11.22 6.31 0.84
N VAL A 56 12.46 6.70 0.57
CA VAL A 56 13.19 6.29 -0.64
C VAL A 56 13.45 4.78 -0.64
N GLU A 57 13.74 4.20 0.52
CA GLU A 57 14.00 2.76 0.69
C GLU A 57 12.77 1.92 0.28
N HIS A 58 11.57 2.42 0.54
CA HIS A 58 10.35 1.76 0.05
C HIS A 58 10.24 1.81 -1.48
N ALA A 59 10.63 2.92 -2.10
CA ALA A 59 10.64 3.03 -3.56
C ALA A 59 11.68 2.09 -4.18
N GLU A 60 12.87 2.00 -3.60
CA GLU A 60 13.91 1.05 -4.00
C GLU A 60 13.40 -0.39 -3.89
N ARG A 61 12.71 -0.73 -2.79
CA ARG A 61 12.10 -2.05 -2.62
C ARG A 61 11.06 -2.37 -3.69
N VAL A 62 10.21 -1.40 -4.08
CA VAL A 62 9.28 -1.58 -5.20
C VAL A 62 10.03 -1.87 -6.49
N LYS A 63 11.10 -1.13 -6.79
CA LYS A 63 11.92 -1.37 -8.00
C LYS A 63 12.58 -2.75 -7.97
N GLU A 64 13.00 -3.25 -6.82
CA GLU A 64 13.53 -4.62 -6.69
C GLU A 64 12.48 -5.67 -7.05
N ILE A 65 11.26 -5.54 -6.52
CA ILE A 65 10.15 -6.46 -6.80
C ILE A 65 9.72 -6.36 -8.28
N GLU A 66 9.72 -5.14 -8.84
CA GLU A 66 9.36 -4.89 -10.24
C GLU A 66 10.29 -5.62 -11.20
N ARG A 67 11.58 -5.80 -10.86
CA ARG A 67 12.52 -6.57 -11.69
C ARG A 67 12.11 -8.03 -11.89
N THR A 68 11.33 -8.59 -10.96
CA THR A 68 10.81 -9.96 -11.05
C THR A 68 9.41 -9.99 -11.67
N THR A 69 8.54 -9.06 -11.28
CA THR A 69 7.14 -9.03 -11.74
C THR A 69 6.96 -8.41 -13.12
N ASN A 70 7.91 -7.56 -13.56
CA ASN A 70 7.84 -6.74 -14.77
C ASN A 70 6.54 -5.89 -14.84
N HIS A 71 6.02 -5.48 -13.67
CA HIS A 71 4.79 -4.71 -13.54
C HIS A 71 4.83 -3.84 -12.27
N ASP A 72 4.73 -2.53 -12.44
CA ASP A 72 4.90 -1.53 -11.37
C ASP A 72 3.78 -1.55 -10.31
N VAL A 73 2.51 -1.65 -10.71
CA VAL A 73 1.37 -1.81 -9.78
C VAL A 73 1.50 -3.11 -9.00
N LYS A 74 1.83 -4.22 -9.66
CA LYS A 74 2.02 -5.50 -8.97
C LYS A 74 3.15 -5.45 -7.93
N ALA A 75 4.23 -4.73 -8.23
CA ALA A 75 5.31 -4.51 -7.29
C ALA A 75 4.87 -3.70 -6.05
N VAL A 76 3.99 -2.71 -6.22
CA VAL A 76 3.37 -1.98 -5.10
C VAL A 76 2.48 -2.91 -4.26
N GLU A 77 1.67 -3.77 -4.88
CA GLU A 77 0.87 -4.75 -4.14
C GLU A 77 1.75 -5.64 -3.25
N TYR A 78 2.86 -6.15 -3.78
CA TYR A 78 3.79 -6.98 -3.02
C TYR A 78 4.47 -6.22 -1.88
N LEU A 79 4.88 -4.97 -2.08
CA LEU A 79 5.39 -4.14 -0.98
C LEU A 79 4.35 -4.06 0.15
N LEU A 80 3.08 -3.81 -0.19
CA LEU A 80 2.01 -3.71 0.80
C LEU A 80 1.77 -5.03 1.53
N LYS A 81 1.83 -6.17 0.83
CA LYS A 81 1.77 -7.50 1.46
C LYS A 81 2.93 -7.72 2.43
N GLU A 82 4.16 -7.31 2.08
CA GLU A 82 5.33 -7.38 2.99
C GLU A 82 5.13 -6.52 4.25
N GLN A 83 4.52 -5.34 4.13
CA GLN A 83 4.20 -4.50 5.30
C GLN A 83 3.05 -5.09 6.12
N ALA A 84 2.02 -5.63 5.47
CA ALA A 84 0.85 -6.23 6.12
C ALA A 84 1.23 -7.46 6.96
N ALA A 85 2.19 -8.27 6.51
CA ALA A 85 2.69 -9.44 7.24
C ALA A 85 3.27 -9.13 8.64
N LYS A 86 3.52 -7.85 8.96
CA LYS A 86 3.99 -7.41 10.28
C LYS A 86 2.89 -7.32 11.33
N LEU A 87 1.62 -7.36 10.92
CA LEU A 87 0.47 -7.31 11.81
C LEU A 87 -0.58 -8.33 11.36
N PRO A 88 -0.91 -9.36 12.17
CA PRO A 88 -1.84 -10.43 11.77
C PRO A 88 -3.20 -9.92 11.27
N GLU A 89 -3.69 -8.81 11.84
CA GLU A 89 -4.91 -8.14 11.39
C GLU A 89 -4.86 -7.72 9.91
N LEU A 90 -3.73 -7.16 9.46
CA LEU A 90 -3.53 -6.73 8.07
C LEU A 90 -3.18 -7.91 7.16
N GLU A 91 -2.40 -8.88 7.67
CA GLU A 91 -2.05 -10.10 6.94
C GLU A 91 -3.31 -10.88 6.54
N ASN A 92 -4.28 -11.03 7.45
CA ASN A 92 -5.53 -11.76 7.18
C ASN A 92 -6.37 -11.18 6.03
N VAL A 93 -6.17 -9.90 5.68
CA VAL A 93 -6.91 -9.21 4.61
C VAL A 93 -5.99 -8.81 3.45
N SER A 94 -4.75 -9.29 3.39
CA SER A 94 -3.75 -8.85 2.40
C SER A 94 -4.15 -9.13 0.96
N GLU A 95 -5.05 -10.11 0.73
CA GLU A 95 -5.59 -10.39 -0.60
C GLU A 95 -6.65 -9.38 -1.07
N PHE A 96 -7.08 -8.45 -0.21
CA PHE A 96 -7.93 -7.32 -0.59
C PHE A 96 -7.14 -6.08 -1.01
N ILE A 97 -5.81 -6.12 -0.95
CA ILE A 97 -4.95 -5.10 -1.57
C ILE A 97 -5.24 -5.10 -3.08
N HIS A 98 -5.49 -3.92 -3.66
CA HIS A 98 -5.90 -3.76 -5.07
C HIS A 98 -7.22 -4.45 -5.45
N PHE A 99 -8.09 -4.81 -4.49
CA PHE A 99 -9.35 -5.50 -4.77
C PHE A 99 -10.23 -4.72 -5.75
N ALA A 100 -10.55 -5.36 -6.89
CA ALA A 100 -11.38 -4.83 -7.98
C ALA A 100 -10.88 -3.51 -8.62
N CYS A 101 -9.62 -3.14 -8.37
CA CYS A 101 -8.93 -2.06 -9.08
C CYS A 101 -8.38 -2.55 -10.43
N THR A 102 -7.87 -1.61 -11.23
CA THR A 102 -7.21 -1.86 -12.53
C THR A 102 -5.92 -1.06 -12.66
#